data_AF-A0A258BI72-F1
#
_entry.id   AF-A0A258BI72-F1
#
_cell.length_a   1.000
_cell.length_b   1.000
_cell.length_c   1.000
_cell.angle_alpha   90.00
_cell.angle_beta   90.00
_cell.angle_gamma   90.00
#
_symmetry.space_group_name_H-M   'P 1'
#
loop_
_entity.id
_entity.type
_entity.pdbx_description
1 polymer ?
#
loop_
_entity_poly.entity_id
_entity_poly.type
_entity_poly.pdbx_seq_one_letter_code
_entity_poly.pdbx_strand_id
1 'polypeptide(L)'
;MNYRHGFHAGNFADLAKHAAVLSFLKALRGSAAPLTVIDTHAGAGYYDLTDAHFARSKEAEAGIKYLLSSDVPDSLKSLAGYVRAKNERAGFRDATGLYPGSPVLTLDHLRPGDAYTGCELRPDDFQYLQEAIVPRGKAQNLDGYGYAVNAARSDDPGDMFWLIDPPFERGDDYVQVVDALKAGLLARPDLTALIWLPLKDLETFDRYLRDMEHELFANEAFGDETHEPNLLIAELRLRPLWNPMKMNGCALVAVNAPAGFEADLRAIAEDVVSVFGEAGALAKVWTLNP
;
A
#
# COMPACT_ATOMS: atom_id res chain seq x y z
N MET A 1 -11.09 -11.07 12.56
CA MET A 1 -9.88 -11.00 11.74
C MET A 1 -8.88 -12.00 12.29
N ASN A 2 -8.53 -13.04 11.51
CA ASN A 2 -7.56 -14.06 11.91
C ASN A 2 -6.17 -13.76 11.36
N TYR A 3 -6.10 -12.97 10.28
CA TYR A 3 -4.88 -12.46 9.69
C TYR A 3 -4.09 -11.61 10.69
N ARG A 4 -2.78 -11.85 10.74
CA ARG A 4 -1.80 -10.98 11.40
C ARG A 4 -0.72 -10.64 10.39
N HIS A 5 -0.56 -9.35 10.08
CA HIS A 5 0.39 -8.90 9.07
C HIS A 5 1.85 -9.28 9.42
N GLY A 6 2.18 -9.37 10.72
CA GLY A 6 3.52 -9.75 11.19
C GLY A 6 4.07 -11.08 10.64
N PHE A 7 3.23 -12.04 10.22
CA PHE A 7 3.71 -13.30 9.60
C PHE A 7 4.30 -13.11 8.20
N HIS A 8 3.89 -12.06 7.50
CA HIS A 8 4.25 -11.76 6.12
C HIS A 8 5.14 -10.52 5.98
N ALA A 9 5.40 -9.83 7.09
CA ALA A 9 6.17 -8.60 7.14
C ALA A 9 7.51 -8.73 6.38
N GLY A 10 7.62 -7.97 5.29
CA GLY A 10 8.81 -7.93 4.44
C GLY A 10 8.87 -9.00 3.35
N ASN A 11 7.76 -9.66 3.04
CA ASN A 11 7.64 -10.47 1.82
C ASN A 11 7.65 -9.59 0.56
N PHE A 12 7.65 -10.21 -0.62
CA PHE A 12 7.67 -9.50 -1.91
C PHE A 12 6.54 -8.46 -2.07
N ALA A 13 5.35 -8.75 -1.52
CA ALA A 13 4.18 -7.90 -1.64
C ALA A 13 4.36 -6.62 -0.81
N ASP A 14 4.89 -6.74 0.40
CA ASP A 14 5.29 -5.59 1.20
C ASP A 14 6.43 -4.81 0.55
N LEU A 15 7.39 -5.47 -0.08
CA LEU A 15 8.47 -4.76 -0.80
C LEU A 15 7.92 -3.90 -1.93
N ALA A 16 7.03 -4.48 -2.75
CA ALA A 16 6.37 -3.75 -3.84
C ALA A 16 5.53 -2.59 -3.32
N LYS A 17 4.64 -2.86 -2.34
CA LYS A 17 3.76 -1.86 -1.71
C LYS A 17 4.57 -0.73 -1.09
N HIS A 18 5.55 -1.03 -0.24
CA HIS A 18 6.30 -0.01 0.48
C HIS A 18 7.25 0.78 -0.42
N ALA A 19 7.84 0.17 -1.46
CA ALA A 19 8.60 0.90 -2.46
C ALA A 19 7.69 1.86 -3.24
N ALA A 20 6.48 1.41 -3.61
CA ALA A 20 5.47 2.24 -4.26
C ALA A 20 5.03 3.39 -3.35
N VAL A 21 4.73 3.15 -2.07
CA VAL A 21 4.40 4.21 -1.10
C VAL A 21 5.52 5.26 -1.01
N LEU A 22 6.80 4.84 -0.94
CA LEU A 22 7.93 5.78 -0.90
C LEU A 22 8.02 6.65 -2.15
N SER A 23 7.83 6.06 -3.34
CA SER A 23 7.79 6.81 -4.61
C SER A 23 6.59 7.76 -4.66
N PHE A 24 5.40 7.30 -4.24
CA PHE A 24 4.17 8.10 -4.21
C PHE A 24 4.32 9.32 -3.29
N LEU A 25 4.80 9.12 -2.06
CA LEU A 25 5.08 10.20 -1.11
C LEU A 25 6.16 11.15 -1.61
N LYS A 26 7.20 10.65 -2.31
CA LYS A 26 8.22 11.50 -2.92
C LYS A 26 7.60 12.42 -3.98
N ALA A 27 6.70 11.91 -4.81
CA ALA A 27 6.02 12.70 -5.84
C ALA A 27 5.08 13.75 -5.24
N LEU A 28 4.23 13.37 -4.26
CA LEU A 28 3.30 14.30 -3.60
C LEU A 28 4.00 15.44 -2.86
N ARG A 29 5.20 15.20 -2.29
CA ARG A 29 5.97 16.24 -1.60
C ARG A 29 6.48 17.36 -2.52
N GLY A 30 6.33 17.22 -3.85
CA GLY A 30 6.58 18.30 -4.80
C GLY A 30 5.54 19.43 -4.75
N SER A 31 4.34 19.17 -4.23
CA SER A 31 3.28 20.16 -4.02
C SER A 31 3.60 21.10 -2.86
N ALA A 32 3.12 22.35 -2.91
CA ALA A 32 3.23 23.28 -1.77
C ALA A 32 2.14 23.08 -0.71
N ALA A 33 1.03 22.42 -1.06
CA ALA A 33 -0.07 22.18 -0.14
C ALA A 33 0.34 21.16 0.94
N PRO A 34 -0.15 21.30 2.19
CA PRO A 34 -0.01 20.27 3.22
C PRO A 34 -0.62 18.95 2.73
N LEU A 35 0.02 17.83 3.06
CA LEU A 35 -0.46 16.50 2.71
C LEU A 35 -1.11 15.83 3.92
N THR A 36 -2.34 15.35 3.77
CA THR A 36 -3.02 14.48 4.72
C THR A 36 -3.02 13.04 4.20
N VAL A 37 -2.34 12.14 4.93
CA VAL A 37 -2.32 10.70 4.61
C VAL A 37 -3.26 9.93 5.55
N ILE A 38 -4.12 9.11 4.97
CA ILE A 38 -5.00 8.20 5.69
C ILE A 38 -4.64 6.77 5.30
N ASP A 39 -4.10 6.02 6.26
CA ASP A 39 -3.87 4.59 6.14
C ASP A 39 -5.07 3.86 6.74
N THR A 40 -5.89 3.27 5.87
CA THR A 40 -7.17 2.67 6.25
C THR A 40 -7.00 1.35 7.01
N HIS A 41 -5.85 0.69 6.87
CA HIS A 41 -5.54 -0.63 7.44
C HIS A 41 -4.08 -0.64 7.91
N ALA A 42 -3.80 0.18 8.92
CA ALA A 42 -2.45 0.55 9.32
C ALA A 42 -1.63 -0.58 9.96
N GLY A 43 -2.27 -1.63 10.49
CA GLY A 43 -1.58 -2.68 11.22
C GLY A 43 -0.88 -2.16 12.47
N ALA A 44 0.14 -2.89 12.93
CA ALA A 44 0.86 -2.61 14.19
C ALA A 44 1.95 -1.51 14.08
N GLY A 45 2.22 -0.98 12.89
CA GLY A 45 3.28 0.01 12.66
C GLY A 45 4.69 -0.58 12.56
N TYR A 46 5.15 -1.35 13.55
CA TYR A 46 6.40 -2.13 13.48
C TYR A 46 6.12 -3.62 13.67
N TYR A 47 6.96 -4.44 13.04
CA TYR A 47 6.92 -5.90 13.22
C TYR A 47 8.27 -6.38 13.72
N ASP A 48 8.29 -6.96 14.92
CA ASP A 48 9.46 -7.63 15.47
C ASP A 48 9.61 -9.01 14.83
N LEU A 49 10.63 -9.12 13.99
CA LEU A 49 10.93 -10.32 13.25
C LEU A 49 11.80 -11.29 14.07
N THR A 50 12.27 -10.91 15.26
CA THR A 50 13.04 -11.77 16.18
C THR A 50 12.16 -12.58 17.12
N ASP A 51 10.91 -12.14 17.32
CA ASP A 51 9.97 -12.83 18.18
C ASP A 51 9.52 -14.16 17.56
N ALA A 52 9.74 -15.23 18.32
CA ALA A 52 9.39 -16.60 17.93
C ALA A 52 7.88 -16.82 17.73
N HIS A 53 7.02 -15.94 18.28
CA HIS A 53 5.58 -15.95 18.02
C HIS A 53 5.24 -15.55 16.58
N PHE A 54 6.09 -14.76 15.93
CA PHE A 54 6.02 -14.41 14.52
C PHE A 54 7.00 -15.30 13.74
N ALA A 55 6.74 -16.61 13.72
CA ALA A 55 7.48 -17.54 12.87
C ALA A 55 7.42 -17.03 11.42
N ARG A 56 8.53 -16.48 10.91
CA ARG A 56 8.60 -15.84 9.60
C ARG A 56 8.16 -16.82 8.52
N SER A 57 7.26 -16.40 7.65
CA SER A 57 7.04 -17.14 6.42
C SER A 57 8.34 -17.19 5.60
N LYS A 58 8.53 -18.26 4.81
CA LYS A 58 9.69 -18.35 3.90
C LYS A 58 9.76 -17.18 2.92
N GLU A 59 8.60 -16.61 2.58
CA GLU A 59 8.49 -15.44 1.70
C GLU A 59 9.02 -14.17 2.36
N ALA A 60 8.71 -13.95 3.64
CA ALA A 60 9.26 -12.86 4.42
C ALA A 60 10.78 -13.00 4.59
N GLU A 61 11.28 -14.21 4.87
CA GLU A 61 12.72 -14.46 4.95
C GLU A 61 13.44 -14.12 3.64
N ALA A 62 12.87 -14.54 2.50
CA ALA A 62 13.41 -14.25 1.18
C ALA A 62 13.46 -12.74 0.87
N GLY A 63 12.36 -12.01 1.13
CA GLY A 63 12.29 -10.57 0.89
C GLY A 63 13.25 -9.78 1.78
N ILE A 64 13.28 -10.10 3.08
CA ILE A 64 14.19 -9.47 4.03
C ILE A 64 15.67 -9.73 3.70
N LYS A 65 16.02 -10.98 3.35
CA LYS A 65 17.38 -11.31 2.91
C LYS A 65 17.77 -10.50 1.68
N TYR A 66 16.84 -10.31 0.76
CA TYR A 66 17.08 -9.54 -0.45
C TYR A 66 17.33 -8.05 -0.15
N LEU A 67 16.53 -7.44 0.73
CA LEU A 67 16.75 -6.06 1.19
C LEU A 67 18.11 -5.82 1.85
N LEU A 68 18.78 -6.85 2.36
CA LEU A 68 20.13 -6.75 2.94
C LEU A 68 21.26 -7.01 1.94
N SER A 69 20.95 -7.47 0.73
CA SER A 69 21.96 -7.82 -0.28
C SER A 69 22.65 -6.60 -0.92
N SER A 70 23.84 -6.77 -1.48
CA SER A 70 24.51 -5.74 -2.29
C SER A 70 23.81 -5.46 -3.62
N ASP A 71 23.01 -6.42 -4.08
CA ASP A 71 22.47 -6.48 -5.44
C ASP A 71 21.00 -6.04 -5.49
N VAL A 72 20.59 -5.17 -4.55
CA VAL A 72 19.24 -4.60 -4.53
C VAL A 72 19.02 -3.74 -5.79
N PRO A 73 17.93 -3.94 -6.55
CA PRO A 73 17.63 -3.19 -7.76
C PRO A 73 17.36 -1.73 -7.43
N ASP A 74 17.60 -0.85 -8.40
CA ASP A 74 17.51 0.59 -8.19
C ASP A 74 16.13 1.02 -7.64
N SER A 75 15.06 0.40 -8.12
CA SER A 75 13.68 0.68 -7.67
C SER A 75 13.43 0.39 -6.18
N LEU A 76 14.18 -0.55 -5.58
CA LEU A 76 14.04 -0.96 -4.19
C LEU A 76 15.11 -0.37 -3.26
N LYS A 77 16.11 0.34 -3.78
CA LYS A 77 17.21 0.91 -2.98
C LYS A 77 16.73 1.86 -1.90
N SER A 78 15.72 2.69 -2.18
CA SER A 78 15.16 3.62 -1.18
C SER A 78 14.57 2.87 0.01
N LEU A 79 13.79 1.81 -0.26
CA LEU A 79 13.20 0.97 0.78
C LEU A 79 14.28 0.21 1.55
N ALA A 80 15.24 -0.41 0.84
CA ALA A 80 16.33 -1.16 1.46
C ALA A 80 17.18 -0.25 2.38
N GLY A 81 17.56 0.94 1.92
CA GLY A 81 18.30 1.90 2.72
C GLY A 81 17.53 2.33 3.97
N TYR A 82 16.22 2.59 3.84
CA TYR A 82 15.36 2.94 4.95
C TYR A 82 15.27 1.81 5.99
N VAL A 83 14.99 0.57 5.55
CA VAL A 83 14.90 -0.60 6.46
C VAL A 83 16.24 -0.86 7.16
N ARG A 84 17.37 -0.77 6.44
CA ARG A 84 18.71 -0.90 7.03
C ARG A 84 18.96 0.16 8.10
N ALA A 85 18.71 1.43 7.80
CA ALA A 85 18.90 2.52 8.76
C ALA A 85 18.05 2.34 10.03
N LYS A 86 16.81 1.83 9.89
CA LYS A 86 15.96 1.49 11.04
C LYS A 86 16.53 0.37 11.89
N ASN A 87 17.06 -0.68 11.26
CA ASN A 87 17.64 -1.83 11.94
C ASN A 87 18.95 -1.47 12.64
N GLU A 88 19.82 -0.71 11.98
CA GLU A 88 21.06 -0.18 12.59
C GLU A 88 20.75 0.65 13.84
N ARG A 89 19.76 1.54 13.78
CA ARG A 89 19.31 2.34 14.92
C ARG A 89 18.74 1.49 16.06
N ALA A 90 18.08 0.38 15.73
CA ALA A 90 17.56 -0.59 16.69
C ALA A 90 18.63 -1.57 17.23
N GLY A 91 19.89 -1.45 16.77
CA GLY A 91 21.00 -2.28 17.22
C GLY A 91 21.24 -3.54 16.40
N PHE A 92 20.47 -3.77 15.33
CA PHE A 92 20.68 -4.87 14.39
C PHE A 92 21.65 -4.42 13.28
N ARG A 93 22.88 -4.94 13.32
CA ARG A 93 23.95 -4.56 12.36
C ARG A 93 24.03 -5.48 11.14
N ASP A 94 23.94 -6.79 11.38
CA ASP A 94 24.13 -7.82 10.33
C ASP A 94 22.84 -8.61 10.06
N ALA A 95 21.70 -8.12 10.55
CA ALA A 95 20.41 -8.78 10.42
C ALA A 95 19.27 -7.75 10.35
N THR A 96 18.13 -8.18 9.85
CA THR A 96 16.87 -7.44 10.01
C THR A 96 16.09 -8.08 11.16
N GLY A 97 16.08 -7.38 12.29
CA GLY A 97 15.28 -7.73 13.45
C GLY A 97 13.91 -7.05 13.46
N LEU A 98 13.77 -5.91 12.77
CA LEU A 98 12.52 -5.15 12.69
C LEU A 98 12.15 -4.85 11.25
N TYR A 99 10.87 -5.01 10.90
CA TYR A 99 10.32 -4.48 9.66
C TYR A 99 9.38 -3.30 9.94
N PRO A 100 9.65 -2.09 9.41
CA PRO A 100 8.71 -0.98 9.52
C PRO A 100 7.54 -1.17 8.54
N GLY A 101 6.32 -1.16 9.06
CA GLY A 101 5.09 -1.11 8.27
C GLY A 101 4.85 0.25 7.63
N SER A 102 3.77 0.34 6.84
CA SER A 102 3.33 1.59 6.20
C SER A 102 3.17 2.79 7.15
N PRO A 103 2.75 2.65 8.43
CA PRO A 103 2.56 3.82 9.28
C PRO A 103 3.86 4.56 9.58
N VAL A 104 4.86 3.79 10.01
CA VAL A 104 6.17 4.34 10.37
C VAL A 104 6.88 4.83 9.11
N LEU A 105 6.83 4.03 8.04
CA LEU A 105 7.39 4.40 6.75
C LEU A 105 6.82 5.73 6.26
N THR A 106 5.50 5.91 6.31
CA THR A 106 4.85 7.15 5.88
C THR A 106 5.28 8.33 6.76
N LEU A 107 5.14 8.20 8.08
CA LEU A 107 5.47 9.27 9.04
C LEU A 107 6.91 9.76 8.96
N ASP A 108 7.86 8.88 8.65
CA ASP A 108 9.27 9.23 8.49
C ASP A 108 9.56 10.01 7.20
N HIS A 109 8.63 9.98 6.23
CA HIS A 109 8.77 10.66 4.96
C HIS A 109 7.87 11.89 4.82
N LEU A 110 6.96 12.16 5.76
CA LEU A 110 6.15 13.38 5.80
C LEU A 110 6.98 14.64 6.13
N ARG A 111 6.50 15.79 5.66
CA ARG A 111 7.10 17.11 5.91
C ARG A 111 6.49 17.74 7.17
N PRO A 112 7.14 18.76 7.77
CA PRO A 112 6.49 19.60 8.76
C PRO A 112 5.19 20.21 8.21
N GLY A 113 4.08 20.01 8.91
CA GLY A 113 2.75 20.50 8.49
C GLY A 113 1.88 19.45 7.79
N ASP A 114 2.47 18.35 7.31
CA ASP A 114 1.71 17.19 6.83
C ASP A 114 1.08 16.42 8.02
N ALA A 115 0.00 15.70 7.76
CA ALA A 115 -0.74 14.93 8.75
C ALA A 115 -0.82 13.45 8.37
N TYR A 116 -0.82 12.58 9.38
CA TYR A 116 -1.01 11.13 9.23
C TYR A 116 -2.07 10.63 10.20
N THR A 117 -3.02 9.85 9.69
CA THR A 117 -3.91 9.01 10.49
C THR A 117 -3.83 7.55 10.04
N GLY A 118 -3.58 6.64 10.98
CA GLY A 118 -3.68 5.21 10.75
C GLY A 118 -4.90 4.61 11.48
N CYS A 119 -5.69 3.81 10.77
CA CYS A 119 -6.85 3.11 11.32
C CYS A 119 -6.53 1.62 11.48
N GLU A 120 -6.86 1.03 12.63
CA GLU A 120 -6.68 -0.39 12.90
C GLU A 120 -7.79 -0.90 13.82
N LEU A 121 -8.48 -1.96 13.39
CA LEU A 121 -9.64 -2.53 14.09
C LEU A 121 -9.26 -3.59 15.13
N ARG A 122 -8.12 -4.25 14.96
CA ARG A 122 -7.66 -5.33 15.82
C ARG A 122 -7.07 -4.74 17.10
N PRO A 123 -7.62 -5.03 18.29
CA PRO A 123 -7.26 -4.30 19.52
C PRO A 123 -5.78 -4.36 19.94
N ASP A 124 -5.11 -5.51 19.74
CA ASP A 124 -3.68 -5.66 20.06
C ASP A 124 -2.79 -4.96 19.03
N ASP A 125 -3.09 -5.07 17.73
CA ASP A 125 -2.35 -4.32 16.70
C ASP A 125 -2.57 -2.81 16.85
N PHE A 126 -3.76 -2.37 17.24
CA PHE A 126 -4.04 -0.95 17.54
C PHE A 126 -3.20 -0.42 18.71
N GLN A 127 -2.95 -1.22 19.75
CA GLN A 127 -2.07 -0.82 20.85
C GLN A 127 -0.65 -0.58 20.34
N TYR A 128 -0.11 -1.51 19.54
CA TYR A 128 1.21 -1.34 18.93
C TYR A 128 1.26 -0.16 17.97
N LEU A 129 0.21 0.06 17.16
CA LEU A 129 0.11 1.21 16.28
C LEU A 129 0.21 2.51 17.07
N GLN A 130 -0.56 2.63 18.15
CA GLN A 130 -0.59 3.81 19.00
C GLN A 130 0.81 4.10 19.57
N GLU A 131 1.50 3.09 20.07
CA GLU A 131 2.89 3.20 20.55
C GLU A 131 3.87 3.61 19.44
N ALA A 132 3.67 3.10 18.22
CA ALA A 132 4.56 3.35 17.10
C ALA A 132 4.45 4.77 16.53
N ILE A 133 3.25 5.36 16.55
CA ILE A 133 2.98 6.60 15.80
C ILE A 133 2.68 7.84 16.65
N VAL A 134 2.19 7.69 17.87
CA VAL A 134 1.84 8.84 18.72
C VAL A 134 3.10 9.36 19.42
N PRO A 135 3.34 10.69 19.48
CA PRO A 135 2.45 11.79 19.08
C PRO A 135 2.64 12.32 17.64
N ARG A 136 3.43 11.64 16.80
CA ARG A 136 3.76 12.10 15.43
C ARG A 136 2.58 12.01 14.46
N GLY A 137 1.66 11.06 14.69
CA GLY A 137 0.43 10.88 13.93
C GLY A 137 -0.75 10.53 14.85
N LYS A 138 -1.90 10.22 14.24
CA LYS A 138 -3.12 9.81 14.95
C LYS A 138 -3.40 8.32 14.72
N ALA A 139 -3.63 7.57 15.79
CA ALA A 139 -4.13 6.19 15.71
C ALA A 139 -5.63 6.19 15.97
N GLN A 140 -6.41 5.48 15.14
CA GLN A 140 -7.86 5.35 15.27
C GLN A 140 -8.28 3.87 15.34
N ASN A 141 -9.05 3.49 16.36
CA ASN A 141 -9.60 2.14 16.50
C ASN A 141 -11.04 2.10 15.98
N LEU A 142 -11.18 2.14 14.66
CA LEU A 142 -12.46 2.20 13.95
C LEU A 142 -12.27 1.76 12.49
N ASP A 143 -13.37 1.70 11.75
CA ASP A 143 -13.36 1.41 10.32
C ASP A 143 -12.62 2.51 9.54
N GLY A 144 -11.53 2.11 8.87
CA GLY A 144 -10.68 3.02 8.11
C GLY A 144 -11.36 3.60 6.87
N TYR A 145 -12.27 2.85 6.23
CA TYR A 145 -13.01 3.36 5.07
C TYR A 145 -13.94 4.50 5.47
N GLY A 146 -14.76 4.30 6.50
CA GLY A 146 -15.64 5.34 7.03
C GLY A 146 -14.89 6.58 7.53
N TYR A 147 -13.71 6.39 8.15
CA TYR A 147 -12.85 7.51 8.53
C TYR A 147 -12.37 8.30 7.31
N ALA A 148 -11.85 7.60 6.31
CA ALA A 148 -11.32 8.18 5.09
C ALA A 148 -12.41 9.00 4.36
N VAL A 149 -13.59 8.41 4.13
CA VAL A 149 -14.73 9.08 3.49
C VAL A 149 -15.18 10.32 4.27
N ASN A 150 -15.23 10.25 5.60
CA ASN A 150 -15.56 11.43 6.40
C ASN A 150 -14.50 12.52 6.32
N ALA A 151 -13.22 12.17 6.24
CA ALA A 151 -12.15 13.14 6.04
C ALA A 151 -12.20 13.80 4.66
N ALA A 152 -12.53 13.06 3.60
CA ALA A 152 -12.70 13.63 2.26
C ALA A 152 -13.87 14.63 2.18
N ARG A 153 -14.86 14.53 3.07
CA ARG A 153 -15.98 15.49 3.17
C ARG A 153 -15.64 16.76 3.96
N SER A 154 -14.44 16.85 4.53
CA SER A 154 -14.02 18.03 5.28
C SER A 154 -13.51 19.14 4.35
N ASP A 155 -13.62 20.40 4.80
CA ASP A 155 -13.13 21.57 4.07
C ASP A 155 -11.60 21.75 4.15
N ASP A 156 -10.83 20.67 4.40
CA ASP A 156 -9.35 20.74 4.45
C ASP A 156 -8.80 21.03 3.05
N PRO A 157 -8.12 22.18 2.81
CA PRO A 157 -7.63 22.53 1.49
C PRO A 157 -6.34 21.79 1.08
N GLY A 158 -5.78 20.94 1.93
CA GLY A 158 -4.54 20.18 1.64
C GLY A 158 -4.74 19.02 0.66
N ASP A 159 -3.63 18.52 0.11
CA ASP A 159 -3.63 17.31 -0.71
C ASP A 159 -4.04 16.10 0.16
N MET A 160 -4.77 15.14 -0.41
CA MET A 160 -5.20 13.94 0.31
C MET A 160 -4.70 12.66 -0.37
N PHE A 161 -4.09 11.78 0.42
CA PHE A 161 -3.61 10.48 -0.02
C PHE A 161 -4.18 9.36 0.86
N TRP A 162 -4.87 8.40 0.23
CA TRP A 162 -5.36 7.20 0.90
C TRP A 162 -4.47 5.99 0.59
N LEU A 163 -3.98 5.34 1.64
CA LEU A 163 -3.37 4.01 1.54
C LEU A 163 -4.42 2.96 1.96
N ILE A 164 -4.71 2.04 1.04
CA ILE A 164 -5.74 1.01 1.22
C ILE A 164 -5.11 -0.37 1.10
N ASP A 165 -5.00 -1.06 2.23
CA ASP A 165 -4.33 -2.36 2.36
C ASP A 165 -5.14 -3.33 3.24
N PRO A 166 -6.42 -3.62 2.90
CA PRO A 166 -7.21 -4.56 3.66
C PRO A 166 -6.62 -5.98 3.55
N PRO A 167 -6.94 -6.88 4.49
CA PRO A 167 -6.40 -8.24 4.47
C PRO A 167 -7.05 -9.14 3.41
N PHE A 168 -8.15 -8.72 2.77
CA PHE A 168 -8.97 -9.52 1.83
C PHE A 168 -9.37 -10.89 2.40
N GLU A 169 -9.79 -10.90 3.66
CA GLU A 169 -10.35 -12.09 4.34
C GLU A 169 -11.85 -12.24 4.07
N ARG A 170 -12.55 -11.12 3.83
CA ARG A 170 -14.00 -11.12 3.64
C ARG A 170 -14.32 -11.08 2.16
N GLY A 171 -15.43 -11.72 1.79
CA GLY A 171 -15.88 -11.76 0.39
C GLY A 171 -16.26 -10.38 -0.16
N ASP A 172 -16.62 -9.44 0.71
CA ASP A 172 -17.01 -8.06 0.40
C ASP A 172 -15.86 -7.05 0.48
N ASP A 173 -14.62 -7.45 0.82
CA ASP A 173 -13.49 -6.51 0.95
C ASP A 173 -13.23 -5.75 -0.36
N TYR A 174 -13.31 -6.42 -1.52
CA TYR A 174 -13.16 -5.79 -2.83
C TYR A 174 -14.23 -4.73 -3.09
N VAL A 175 -15.50 -5.03 -2.78
CA VAL A 175 -16.63 -4.11 -2.98
C VAL A 175 -16.50 -2.91 -2.06
N GLN A 176 -16.12 -3.11 -0.80
CA GLN A 176 -15.92 -2.02 0.16
C GLN A 176 -14.83 -1.03 -0.29
N VAL A 177 -13.76 -1.50 -0.92
CA VAL A 177 -12.75 -0.61 -1.52
C VAL A 177 -13.36 0.27 -2.60
N VAL A 178 -14.15 -0.30 -3.52
CA VAL A 178 -14.79 0.46 -4.61
C VAL A 178 -15.79 1.47 -4.05
N ASP A 179 -16.65 1.06 -3.13
CA ASP A 179 -17.64 1.93 -2.49
C ASP A 179 -16.99 3.11 -1.76
N ALA A 180 -15.91 2.85 -1.02
CA ALA A 180 -15.15 3.89 -0.32
C ALA A 180 -14.50 4.88 -1.28
N LEU A 181 -13.87 4.38 -2.36
CA LEU A 181 -13.26 5.23 -3.39
C LEU A 181 -14.30 6.09 -4.11
N LYS A 182 -15.45 5.51 -4.48
CA LYS A 182 -16.56 6.26 -5.09
C LYS A 182 -17.02 7.38 -4.16
N ALA A 183 -17.30 7.07 -2.90
CA ALA A 183 -17.75 8.07 -1.93
C ALA A 183 -16.68 9.15 -1.65
N GLY A 184 -15.40 8.77 -1.64
CA GLY A 184 -14.25 9.66 -1.49
C GLY A 184 -14.10 10.62 -2.66
N LEU A 185 -14.06 10.10 -3.88
CA LEU A 185 -13.92 10.88 -5.11
C LEU A 185 -15.11 11.81 -5.36
N LEU A 186 -16.33 11.40 -5.00
CA LEU A 186 -17.51 12.27 -5.04
C LEU A 186 -17.41 13.46 -4.08
N ALA A 187 -16.78 13.27 -2.92
CA ALA A 187 -16.54 14.34 -1.97
C ALA A 187 -15.30 15.19 -2.33
N ARG A 188 -14.31 14.54 -2.95
CA ARG A 188 -12.98 15.09 -3.20
C ARG A 188 -12.40 14.52 -4.51
N PRO A 189 -12.67 15.14 -5.68
CA PRO A 189 -12.26 14.61 -6.98
C PRO A 189 -10.73 14.50 -7.18
N ASP A 190 -9.96 15.34 -6.50
CA ASP A 190 -8.49 15.36 -6.53
C ASP A 190 -7.85 14.36 -5.56
N LEU A 191 -8.66 13.56 -4.84
CA LEU A 191 -8.19 12.50 -3.96
C LEU A 191 -7.27 11.55 -4.73
N THR A 192 -6.09 11.29 -4.15
CA THR A 192 -5.17 10.27 -4.63
C THR A 192 -5.23 9.04 -3.74
N ALA A 193 -5.08 7.85 -4.30
CA ALA A 193 -5.05 6.62 -3.53
C ALA A 193 -4.06 5.60 -4.07
N LEU A 194 -3.53 4.76 -3.20
CA LEU A 194 -2.76 3.58 -3.55
C LEU A 194 -3.38 2.38 -2.83
N ILE A 195 -3.82 1.40 -3.61
CA ILE A 195 -4.53 0.22 -3.16
C ILE A 195 -3.64 -0.99 -3.39
N TRP A 196 -3.46 -1.83 -2.37
CA TRP A 196 -2.86 -3.15 -2.49
C TRP A 196 -3.93 -4.23 -2.65
N LEU A 197 -3.68 -5.24 -3.48
CA LEU A 197 -4.56 -6.39 -3.70
C LEU A 197 -3.74 -7.68 -3.80
N PRO A 198 -4.17 -8.81 -3.21
CA PRO A 198 -3.59 -10.11 -3.48
C PRO A 198 -4.07 -10.63 -4.84
N LEU A 199 -3.15 -11.14 -5.67
CA LEU A 199 -3.49 -11.78 -6.93
C LEU A 199 -3.54 -13.30 -6.74
N LYS A 200 -4.76 -13.84 -6.57
CA LYS A 200 -5.01 -15.30 -6.47
C LYS A 200 -5.39 -15.88 -7.84
N ASP A 201 -6.30 -15.23 -8.54
CA ASP A 201 -6.83 -15.60 -9.86
C ASP A 201 -7.22 -14.35 -10.66
N LEU A 202 -7.38 -14.50 -11.98
CA LEU A 202 -7.78 -13.38 -12.85
C LEU A 202 -9.26 -13.04 -12.75
N GLU A 203 -10.13 -14.00 -12.46
CA GLU A 203 -11.57 -13.75 -12.42
C GLU A 203 -11.93 -12.73 -11.35
N THR A 204 -11.35 -12.87 -10.16
CA THR A 204 -11.53 -11.95 -9.04
C THR A 204 -10.93 -10.58 -9.35
N PHE A 205 -9.73 -10.53 -9.95
CA PHE A 205 -9.07 -9.29 -10.30
C PHE A 205 -9.81 -8.53 -11.42
N ASP A 206 -10.20 -9.24 -12.49
CA ASP A 206 -10.97 -8.68 -13.60
C ASP A 206 -12.37 -8.24 -13.17
N ARG A 207 -13.01 -8.93 -12.21
CA ARG A 207 -14.24 -8.43 -11.59
C ARG A 207 -13.99 -7.13 -10.85
N TYR A 208 -12.97 -7.07 -10.00
CA TYR A 208 -12.63 -5.86 -9.25
C TYR A 208 -12.36 -4.66 -10.18
N LEU A 209 -11.61 -4.85 -11.27
CA LEU A 209 -11.35 -3.79 -12.23
C LEU A 209 -12.61 -3.34 -12.99
N ARG A 210 -13.51 -4.26 -13.34
CA ARG A 210 -14.81 -3.91 -13.94
C ARG A 210 -15.70 -3.14 -12.97
N ASP A 211 -15.70 -3.52 -11.69
CA ASP A 211 -16.45 -2.79 -10.65
C ASP A 211 -15.87 -1.37 -10.49
N MET A 212 -14.54 -1.21 -10.48
CA MET A 212 -13.88 0.10 -10.49
C MET A 212 -14.25 0.93 -11.72
N GLU A 213 -14.20 0.36 -12.92
CA GLU A 213 -14.58 1.03 -14.18
C GLU A 213 -16.04 1.49 -14.14
N HIS A 214 -16.95 0.58 -13.77
CA HIS A 214 -18.38 0.87 -13.71
C HIS A 214 -18.72 1.93 -12.67
N GLU A 215 -18.14 1.85 -11.48
CA GLU A 215 -18.51 2.72 -10.36
C GLU A 215 -17.77 4.05 -10.36
N LEU A 216 -16.55 4.12 -10.92
CA LEU A 216 -15.70 5.30 -10.90
C LEU A 216 -15.70 6.08 -12.22
N PHE A 217 -16.10 5.47 -13.34
CA PHE A 217 -16.22 6.16 -14.64
C PHE A 217 -17.67 6.32 -15.10
N ALA A 218 -18.66 5.98 -14.28
CA ALA A 218 -20.05 6.30 -14.62
C ALA A 218 -20.24 7.82 -14.70
N ASN A 219 -20.35 8.35 -15.93
CA ASN A 219 -20.49 9.77 -16.29
C ASN A 219 -21.55 10.55 -15.49
N GLU A 220 -22.57 9.87 -14.95
CA GLU A 220 -23.61 10.53 -14.16
C GLU A 220 -23.15 10.95 -12.76
N ALA A 221 -22.10 10.31 -12.22
CA ALA A 221 -21.65 10.52 -10.85
C ALA A 221 -20.61 11.65 -10.71
N PHE A 222 -19.74 11.84 -11.72
CA PHE A 222 -18.57 12.73 -11.61
C PHE A 222 -18.65 14.03 -12.43
N GLY A 223 -19.76 14.28 -13.14
CA GLY A 223 -19.98 15.52 -13.89
C GLY A 223 -19.28 15.53 -15.26
N ASP A 224 -18.89 16.71 -15.74
CA ASP A 224 -18.19 16.92 -17.03
C ASP A 224 -16.87 16.13 -17.11
N GLU A 225 -16.36 15.88 -18.32
CA GLU A 225 -15.16 15.09 -18.69
C GLU A 225 -13.86 15.54 -17.98
N THR A 226 -13.89 16.62 -17.20
CA THR A 226 -12.73 17.27 -16.59
C THR A 226 -12.30 16.69 -15.24
N HIS A 227 -13.07 15.75 -14.66
CA HIS A 227 -12.79 15.19 -13.33
C HIS A 227 -12.89 13.65 -13.28
N GLU A 228 -12.79 12.97 -14.41
CA GLU A 228 -12.73 11.51 -14.43
C GLU A 228 -11.42 11.03 -13.75
N PRO A 229 -11.50 10.10 -12.78
CA PRO A 229 -10.32 9.62 -12.10
C PRO A 229 -9.44 8.82 -13.06
N ASN A 230 -8.12 8.91 -12.90
CA ASN A 230 -7.19 8.03 -13.61
C ASN A 230 -6.85 6.81 -12.76
N LEU A 231 -6.87 5.62 -13.35
CA LEU A 231 -6.46 4.39 -12.68
C LEU A 231 -5.19 3.82 -13.31
N LEU A 232 -4.09 3.83 -12.57
CA LEU A 232 -2.84 3.17 -12.94
C LEU A 232 -2.72 1.84 -12.21
N ILE A 233 -2.56 0.75 -12.97
CA ILE A 233 -2.55 -0.62 -12.45
C ILE A 233 -1.18 -1.23 -12.67
N ALA A 234 -0.63 -1.86 -11.62
CA ALA A 234 0.52 -2.74 -11.71
C ALA A 234 0.15 -4.14 -11.23
N GLU A 235 0.31 -5.12 -12.11
CA GLU A 235 0.15 -6.54 -11.82
C GLU A 235 1.52 -7.18 -11.66
N LEU A 236 1.77 -7.80 -10.52
CA LEU A 236 3.01 -8.51 -10.19
C LEU A 236 2.69 -10.00 -10.00
N ARG A 237 2.76 -10.78 -11.07
CA ARG A 237 2.51 -12.22 -11.05
C ARG A 237 3.82 -12.95 -10.85
N LEU A 238 4.04 -13.54 -9.67
CA LEU A 238 5.25 -14.31 -9.40
C LEU A 238 5.25 -15.70 -10.05
N ARG A 239 4.08 -16.19 -10.43
CA ARG A 239 3.90 -17.50 -11.06
C ARG A 239 2.61 -17.51 -11.88
N PRO A 240 2.45 -18.46 -12.81
CA PRO A 240 1.17 -18.67 -13.48
C PRO A 240 0.02 -18.88 -12.48
N LEU A 241 -1.14 -18.28 -12.75
CA LEU A 241 -2.29 -18.19 -11.84
C LEU A 241 -3.13 -19.49 -11.75
N TRP A 242 -2.49 -20.66 -11.80
CA TRP A 242 -3.19 -21.96 -11.90
C TRP A 242 -3.67 -22.52 -10.56
N ASN A 243 -3.19 -21.95 -9.43
CA ASN A 243 -3.59 -22.39 -8.10
C ASN A 243 -4.28 -21.24 -7.34
N PRO A 244 -5.62 -21.14 -7.42
CA PRO A 244 -6.37 -20.07 -6.75
C PRO A 244 -6.37 -20.19 -5.21
N MET A 245 -5.89 -21.31 -4.66
CA MET A 245 -5.78 -21.50 -3.20
C MET A 245 -4.55 -20.80 -2.59
N LYS A 246 -3.66 -20.23 -3.41
CA LYS A 246 -2.47 -19.51 -2.97
C LYS A 246 -2.46 -18.10 -3.56
N MET A 247 -1.75 -17.20 -2.89
CA MET A 247 -1.36 -15.94 -3.48
C MET A 247 -0.29 -16.20 -4.54
N ASN A 248 -0.60 -15.90 -5.80
CA ASN A 248 0.30 -16.11 -6.94
C ASN A 248 1.03 -14.82 -7.34
N GLY A 249 0.67 -13.70 -6.70
CA GLY A 249 1.21 -12.38 -6.94
C GLY A 249 0.48 -11.32 -6.12
N CYS A 250 0.72 -10.07 -6.44
CA CYS A 250 -0.08 -8.94 -5.95
C CYS A 250 -0.36 -7.94 -7.07
N ALA A 251 -1.34 -7.08 -6.87
CA ALA A 251 -1.56 -5.91 -7.69
C ALA A 251 -1.51 -4.65 -6.83
N LEU A 252 -1.09 -3.55 -7.46
CA LEU A 252 -1.20 -2.20 -6.94
C LEU A 252 -2.06 -1.41 -7.90
N VAL A 253 -3.07 -0.72 -7.38
CA VAL A 253 -3.93 0.19 -8.16
C VAL A 253 -3.76 1.58 -7.57
N ALA A 254 -3.35 2.54 -8.39
CA ALA A 254 -3.23 3.93 -8.01
C ALA A 254 -4.34 4.75 -8.67
N VAL A 255 -5.05 5.53 -7.86
CA VAL A 255 -6.07 6.48 -8.29
C VAL A 255 -5.44 7.87 -8.32
N ASN A 256 -5.62 8.60 -9.42
CA ASN A 256 -5.08 9.95 -9.63
C ASN A 256 -3.58 10.01 -9.30
N ALA A 257 -2.81 9.06 -9.83
CA ALA A 257 -1.39 8.93 -9.53
C ALA A 257 -0.62 10.23 -9.84
N PRO A 258 0.27 10.70 -8.95
CA PRO A 258 1.04 11.90 -9.19
C PRO A 258 2.02 11.72 -10.36
N ALA A 259 2.38 12.83 -11.01
CA ALA A 259 3.25 12.81 -12.17
C ALA A 259 4.59 12.09 -11.90
N GLY A 260 5.00 11.23 -12.83
CA GLY A 260 6.23 10.44 -12.73
C GLY A 260 6.08 9.12 -11.95
N PHE A 261 4.99 8.91 -11.21
CA PHE A 261 4.78 7.68 -10.44
C PHE A 261 4.69 6.42 -11.33
N GLU A 262 4.17 6.52 -12.56
CA GLU A 262 4.07 5.37 -13.47
C GLU A 262 5.43 4.73 -13.77
N ALA A 263 6.46 5.54 -14.05
CA ALA A 263 7.78 5.02 -14.37
C ALA A 263 8.40 4.28 -13.19
N ASP A 264 8.25 4.85 -11.98
CA ASP A 264 8.72 4.24 -10.74
C ASP A 264 7.95 2.94 -10.45
N LEU A 265 6.62 2.95 -10.58
CA LEU A 265 5.77 1.77 -10.35
C LEU A 265 6.12 0.63 -11.34
N ARG A 266 6.38 0.97 -12.60
CA ARG A 266 6.83 0.00 -13.62
C ARG A 266 8.16 -0.63 -13.24
N ALA A 267 9.15 0.17 -12.88
CA ALA A 267 10.46 -0.34 -12.44
C ALA A 267 10.33 -1.23 -11.20
N ILE A 268 9.53 -0.82 -10.20
CA ILE A 268 9.25 -1.62 -9.00
C ILE A 268 8.63 -2.96 -9.38
N ALA A 269 7.59 -2.95 -10.22
CA ALA A 269 6.89 -4.17 -10.63
C ALA A 269 7.82 -5.15 -11.38
N GLU A 270 8.58 -4.64 -12.33
CA GLU A 270 9.54 -5.43 -13.13
C GLU A 270 10.65 -6.02 -12.26
N ASP A 271 11.25 -5.21 -11.37
CA ASP A 271 12.33 -5.66 -10.49
C ASP A 271 11.85 -6.70 -9.46
N VAL A 272 10.71 -6.47 -8.81
CA VAL A 272 10.14 -7.44 -7.85
C VAL A 272 9.83 -8.76 -8.55
N VAL A 273 9.21 -8.73 -9.74
CA VAL A 273 8.93 -9.95 -10.50
C VAL A 273 10.23 -10.63 -10.96
N SER A 274 11.23 -9.87 -11.40
CA SER A 274 12.52 -10.43 -11.81
C SER A 274 13.22 -11.18 -10.67
N VAL A 275 13.10 -10.67 -9.44
CA VAL A 275 13.78 -11.21 -8.26
C VAL A 275 13.04 -12.40 -7.65
N PHE A 276 11.72 -12.29 -7.52
CA PHE A 276 10.91 -13.26 -6.77
C PHE A 276 10.08 -14.18 -7.67
N GLY A 277 10.04 -13.91 -8.97
CA GLY A 277 9.26 -14.66 -9.94
C GLY A 277 9.86 -16.02 -10.30
N GLU A 278 8.97 -16.98 -10.56
CA GLU A 278 9.28 -18.29 -11.13
C GLU A 278 9.17 -18.25 -12.66
N ALA A 279 9.42 -19.38 -13.33
CA ALA A 279 9.21 -19.48 -14.77
C ALA A 279 7.75 -19.13 -15.13
N GLY A 280 7.57 -18.15 -16.03
CA GLY A 280 6.26 -17.64 -16.42
C GLY A 280 5.71 -16.51 -15.53
N ALA A 281 6.54 -15.96 -14.63
CA ALA A 281 6.24 -14.71 -13.94
C ALA A 281 6.11 -13.53 -14.90
N LEU A 282 5.31 -12.53 -14.53
CA LEU A 282 4.96 -11.40 -15.38
C LEU A 282 4.72 -10.14 -14.53
N ALA A 283 5.36 -9.05 -14.93
CA ALA A 283 5.01 -7.70 -14.51
C ALA A 283 4.23 -7.02 -15.64
N LYS A 284 3.11 -6.37 -15.32
CA LYS A 284 2.35 -5.57 -16.29
C LYS A 284 1.91 -4.28 -15.63
N VAL A 285 2.28 -3.15 -16.22
CA VAL A 285 1.82 -1.82 -15.78
C VAL A 285 1.09 -1.13 -16.91
N TRP A 286 -0.15 -0.71 -16.66
CA TRP A 286 -1.06 -0.16 -17.64
C TRP A 286 -2.09 0.76 -16.97
N THR A 287 -2.72 1.62 -17.76
CA THR A 287 -3.73 2.57 -17.28
C THR A 287 -5.10 2.13 -17.77
N LEU A 288 -6.07 2.09 -16.87
CA LEU A 288 -7.48 1.99 -17.22
C LEU A 288 -8.01 3.43 -17.35
N ASN A 289 -8.39 3.79 -18.57
CA ASN A 289 -9.04 5.05 -18.89
C ASN A 289 -10.50 4.76 -19.31
N PRO A 290 -11.41 5.73 -19.17
CA PRO A 290 -12.77 5.67 -19.72
C PRO A 290 -12.81 5.38 -21.23
#